data_AF-A0A522E196-F1
#
_entry.id   AF-A0A522E196-F1
#
_cell.length_a   1.000
_cell.length_b   1.000
_cell.length_c   1.000
_cell.angle_alpha   90.00
_cell.angle_beta   90.00
_cell.angle_gamma   90.00
#
_symmetry.space_group_name_H-M   'P 1'
#
loop_
_entity.id
_entity.type
_entity.pdbx_description
1 polymer ?
#
loop_
_entity_poly.entity_id
_entity_poly.type
_entity_poly.pdbx_seq_one_letter_code
_entity_poly.pdbx_strand_id
1 'polypeptide(L)'
;MVFQLIFAIILLAIVVFIGLKILGNVATGIAMIALVMIASFVIAGSWPDLQAIPFIGQYIPSLPSSTQAIAIVKNMVYSIDVIGTSRDSNNGLIVMVANTGKLDITGLNVTVDNQTVNVINQVSYPLKSKQTVALQTDWKSNYTSITVSSGKTSVTYP
;
A
#
# COMPACT_ATOMS: atom_id res chain seq x y z
N MET A 1 -13.72 -39.10 43.46
CA MET A 1 -13.79 -37.71 42.95
C MET A 1 -12.44 -37.23 42.40
N VAL A 2 -11.34 -37.28 43.16
CA VAL A 2 -10.01 -36.82 42.70
C VAL A 2 -9.53 -37.53 41.42
N PHE A 3 -9.69 -38.85 41.34
CA PHE A 3 -9.29 -39.62 40.14
C PHE A 3 -10.05 -39.23 38.86
N GLN A 4 -11.35 -38.95 38.97
CA GLN A 4 -12.18 -38.51 37.84
C GLN A 4 -11.77 -37.11 37.36
N LEU A 5 -11.42 -36.21 38.29
CA LEU A 5 -10.92 -34.88 37.97
C LEU A 5 -9.58 -34.95 37.21
N ILE A 6 -8.64 -35.77 37.70
CA ILE A 6 -7.34 -35.97 37.04
C ILE A 6 -7.54 -36.53 35.63
N PHE A 7 -8.41 -37.54 35.48
CA PHE A 7 -8.71 -38.13 34.18
C PHE A 7 -9.33 -37.10 33.21
N ALA A 8 -10.27 -36.27 33.68
CA ALA A 8 -10.88 -35.21 32.87
C ALA A 8 -9.86 -34.14 32.43
N ILE A 9 -8.92 -33.76 33.30
CA ILE A 9 -7.85 -32.80 32.96
C ILE A 9 -6.93 -33.37 31.88
N ILE A 10 -6.54 -34.65 31.99
CA ILE A 10 -5.70 -35.31 30.98
C ILE A 10 -6.43 -35.35 29.63
N LEU A 11 -7.72 -35.69 29.62
CA LEU A 11 -8.53 -35.75 28.41
C LEU A 11 -8.66 -34.36 27.75
N LEU A 12 -8.88 -33.32 28.55
CA LEU A 12 -8.92 -31.94 28.07
C LEU A 12 -7.57 -31.52 27.45
N ALA A 13 -6.46 -31.85 28.10
CA ALA A 13 -5.12 -31.54 27.60
C ALA A 13 -4.86 -32.23 26.24
N ILE A 14 -5.29 -33.49 26.07
CA ILE A 14 -5.18 -34.21 24.80
C ILE A 14 -6.01 -33.52 23.70
N VAL A 15 -7.26 -33.13 23.99
CA VAL A 15 -8.13 -32.44 23.02
C VAL A 15 -7.53 -31.10 22.60
N VAL A 16 -7.04 -30.30 23.55
CA VAL A 16 -6.39 -29.00 23.26
C VAL A 16 -5.13 -29.21 22.42
N PHE A 17 -4.29 -30.19 22.76
CA PHE A 17 -3.08 -30.49 22.00
C PHE A 17 -3.39 -30.90 20.55
N ILE A 18 -4.38 -31.77 20.35
CA ILE A 18 -4.83 -32.18 19.02
C ILE A 18 -5.38 -30.98 18.25
N GLY A 19 -6.21 -30.14 18.88
CA GLY A 19 -6.75 -28.92 18.27
C GLY A 19 -5.66 -27.95 17.79
N LEU A 20 -4.65 -27.69 18.64
CA LEU A 20 -3.51 -26.85 18.27
C LEU A 20 -2.69 -27.45 17.11
N LYS A 21 -2.49 -28.77 17.11
CA LYS A 21 -1.75 -29.45 16.03
C LYS A 21 -2.50 -29.37 14.69
N ILE A 22 -3.83 -29.52 14.70
CA ILE A 22 -4.66 -29.37 13.50
C ILE A 22 -4.58 -27.92 12.99
N LEU A 23 -4.73 -26.92 13.88
CA LEU A 23 -4.62 -25.51 13.50
C LEU A 23 -3.26 -25.18 12.90
N GLY A 24 -2.17 -25.69 13.49
CA GLY A 24 -0.82 -25.54 12.96
C GLY A 24 -0.68 -26.10 11.55
N ASN A 25 -1.15 -27.32 11.31
CA ASN A 25 -1.10 -27.95 9.99
C ASN A 25 -1.95 -27.21 8.95
N VAL A 26 -3.13 -26.72 9.34
CA VAL A 26 -3.99 -25.90 8.46
C VAL A 26 -3.27 -24.61 8.08
N ALA A 27 -2.65 -23.93 9.05
CA ALA A 27 -1.87 -22.71 8.79
C ALA A 27 -0.70 -22.98 7.83
N THR A 28 0.03 -24.08 8.01
CA THR A 28 1.09 -24.49 7.09
C THR A 28 0.55 -24.77 5.68
N GLY A 29 -0.61 -25.42 5.56
CA GLY A 29 -1.26 -25.66 4.27
C GLY A 29 -1.63 -24.36 3.55
N ILE A 30 -2.23 -23.41 4.27
CA ILE A 30 -2.56 -22.08 3.73
C ILE A 30 -1.29 -21.36 3.25
N ALA A 31 -0.21 -21.42 4.04
CA ALA A 31 1.06 -20.79 3.67
C ALA A 31 1.65 -21.40 2.38
N MET A 32 1.59 -22.72 2.21
CA MET A 32 2.03 -23.37 0.97
C MET A 32 1.19 -22.95 -0.24
N ILE A 33 -0.14 -22.88 -0.10
CA ILE A 33 -1.03 -22.40 -1.16
C ILE A 33 -0.65 -20.97 -1.55
N ALA A 34 -0.47 -20.07 -0.58
CA ALA A 34 -0.06 -18.70 -0.83
C ALA A 34 1.29 -18.62 -1.58
N LEU A 35 2.25 -19.48 -1.22
CA LEU A 35 3.55 -19.53 -1.89
C LEU A 35 3.42 -19.98 -3.35
N VAL A 36 2.59 -20.98 -3.63
CA VAL A 36 2.28 -21.44 -5.01
C VAL A 36 1.59 -20.34 -5.81
N MET A 37 0.67 -19.60 -5.20
CA MET A 37 0.00 -18.45 -5.83
C MET A 37 1.01 -17.36 -6.21
N ILE A 38 1.91 -17.01 -5.30
CA ILE A 38 2.98 -16.03 -5.55
C ILE A 38 3.92 -16.52 -6.66
N ALA A 39 4.34 -17.78 -6.62
CA ALA A 39 5.19 -18.36 -7.65
C ALA A 39 4.51 -18.34 -9.03
N SER A 40 3.21 -18.66 -9.08
CA SER A 40 2.41 -18.62 -10.31
C SER A 40 2.32 -17.19 -10.86
N PHE A 41 2.12 -16.19 -9.99
CA PHE A 41 2.13 -14.78 -10.37
C PHE A 41 3.48 -14.35 -10.96
N VAL A 42 4.60 -14.79 -10.37
CA VAL A 42 5.95 -14.45 -10.86
C VAL A 42 6.23 -15.08 -12.23
N ILE A 43 5.81 -16.32 -12.45
CA ILE A 43 6.10 -17.06 -13.69
C ILE A 43 5.13 -16.67 -14.81
N ALA A 44 3.83 -16.61 -14.53
CA ALA A 44 2.78 -16.40 -15.54
C ALA A 44 2.33 -14.93 -15.66
N GLY A 45 2.86 -14.02 -14.83
CA GLY A 45 2.52 -12.59 -14.83
C GLY A 45 1.08 -12.27 -14.44
N SER A 46 0.33 -13.26 -13.93
CA SER A 46 -1.08 -13.14 -13.58
C SER A 46 -1.43 -14.05 -12.41
N TRP A 47 -2.47 -13.67 -11.64
CA TRP A 47 -2.99 -14.52 -10.59
C TRP A 47 -3.68 -15.74 -11.22
N PRO A 48 -3.45 -16.96 -10.71
CA PRO A 48 -4.18 -18.11 -11.19
C PRO A 48 -5.66 -17.98 -10.83
N ASP A 49 -6.52 -18.40 -11.75
CA ASP A 49 -7.96 -18.34 -11.56
C ASP A 49 -8.42 -19.42 -10.58
N LEU A 50 -8.69 -19.00 -9.34
CA LEU A 50 -9.19 -19.87 -8.29
C LEU A 50 -10.65 -20.29 -8.51
N GLN A 51 -11.40 -19.55 -9.34
CA GLN A 51 -12.80 -19.90 -9.65
C GLN A 51 -12.89 -21.05 -10.65
N ALA A 52 -11.83 -21.28 -11.43
CA ALA A 52 -11.74 -22.41 -12.35
C ALA A 52 -11.58 -23.78 -11.66
N ILE A 53 -11.37 -23.82 -10.33
CA ILE A 53 -11.21 -25.07 -9.59
C ILE A 53 -12.57 -25.78 -9.45
N PRO A 54 -12.71 -27.03 -9.93
CA PRO A 54 -13.94 -27.79 -9.79
C PRO A 54 -14.40 -27.89 -8.32
N PHE A 55 -15.72 -27.83 -8.08
CA PHE A 55 -16.40 -27.98 -6.79
C PHE A 55 -16.21 -26.86 -5.76
N ILE A 56 -15.02 -26.27 -5.65
CA ILE A 56 -14.69 -25.26 -4.63
C ILE A 56 -14.61 -23.83 -5.18
N GLY A 57 -14.35 -23.65 -6.48
CA GLY A 57 -14.11 -22.34 -7.07
C GLY A 57 -15.24 -21.34 -6.89
N GLN A 58 -16.49 -21.81 -6.89
CA GLN A 58 -17.68 -20.96 -6.69
C GLN A 58 -17.78 -20.34 -5.28
N TYR A 59 -17.06 -20.89 -4.29
CA TYR A 59 -17.04 -20.39 -2.92
C TYR A 59 -15.82 -19.50 -2.63
N ILE A 60 -14.90 -19.38 -3.61
CA ILE A 60 -13.69 -18.58 -3.47
C ILE A 60 -13.94 -17.20 -4.10
N PRO A 61 -13.78 -16.10 -3.36
CA PRO A 61 -13.95 -14.77 -3.91
C PRO A 61 -12.96 -14.53 -5.05
N SER A 62 -13.42 -13.83 -6.09
CA SER A 62 -12.56 -13.46 -7.21
C SER A 62 -11.37 -12.64 -6.69
N LEU A 63 -10.16 -13.07 -7.04
CA LEU A 63 -8.98 -12.26 -6.79
C LEU A 63 -9.04 -10.97 -7.65
N PRO A 64 -8.46 -9.87 -7.18
CA PRO A 64 -8.36 -8.65 -7.98
C PRO A 64 -7.65 -8.97 -9.30
N SER A 65 -8.07 -8.30 -10.39
CA SER A 65 -7.36 -8.42 -11.66
C SER A 65 -5.88 -8.03 -11.46
N SER A 66 -4.97 -8.60 -12.25
CA SER A 66 -3.53 -8.28 -12.19
C SER A 66 -3.28 -6.77 -12.25
N THR A 67 -4.06 -6.04 -13.07
CA THR A 67 -4.03 -4.57 -13.15
C THR A 67 -4.44 -3.87 -11.85
N GLN A 68 -5.48 -4.34 -11.15
CA GLN A 68 -5.90 -3.77 -9.87
C GLN A 68 -4.90 -4.13 -8.75
N ALA A 69 -4.39 -5.35 -8.73
CA ALA A 69 -3.36 -5.78 -7.77
C ALA A 69 -2.07 -4.97 -7.94
N ILE A 70 -1.63 -4.75 -9.20
CA ILE A 70 -0.47 -3.90 -9.50
C ILE A 70 -0.72 -2.46 -9.06
N ALA A 71 -1.91 -1.91 -9.28
CA ALA A 71 -2.26 -0.56 -8.83
C ALA A 71 -2.23 -0.43 -7.30
N ILE A 72 -2.75 -1.43 -6.56
CA ILE A 72 -2.74 -1.46 -5.09
C ILE A 72 -1.29 -1.50 -4.57
N VAL A 73 -0.46 -2.39 -5.12
CA VAL A 73 0.96 -2.49 -4.73
C VAL A 73 1.70 -1.21 -5.10
N LYS A 74 1.47 -0.67 -6.30
CA LYS A 74 2.10 0.57 -6.75
C LYS A 74 1.74 1.75 -5.84
N ASN A 75 0.47 1.89 -5.44
CA ASN A 75 0.02 2.96 -4.54
C ASN A 75 0.55 2.77 -3.11
N MET A 76 0.73 1.54 -2.64
CA MET A 76 1.34 1.28 -1.33
C MET A 76 2.85 1.61 -1.31
N VAL A 77 3.51 1.42 -2.46
CA VAL A 77 4.96 1.56 -2.59
C VAL A 77 5.35 3.00 -2.95
N TYR A 78 4.62 3.64 -3.86
CA TYR A 78 4.82 5.01 -4.31
C TYR A 78 3.59 5.85 -3.95
N SER A 79 3.71 6.65 -2.90
CA SER A 79 2.64 7.53 -2.44
C SER A 79 3.22 8.88 -2.05
N ILE A 80 2.54 9.95 -2.47
CA ILE A 80 2.83 11.32 -2.06
C ILE A 80 1.58 11.92 -1.46
N ASP A 81 1.78 12.84 -0.51
CA ASP A 81 0.70 13.59 0.11
C ASP A 81 1.09 15.07 0.20
N VAL A 82 0.10 15.95 0.11
CA VAL A 82 0.27 17.39 0.31
C VAL A 82 -0.19 17.68 1.74
N ILE A 83 0.77 17.87 2.64
CA ILE A 83 0.49 18.11 4.07
C ILE A 83 -0.11 19.49 4.28
N GLY A 84 0.25 20.45 3.43
CA GLY A 84 -0.30 21.78 3.50
C GLY A 84 0.36 22.75 2.54
N THR A 85 -0.15 23.96 2.57
CA THR A 85 0.17 25.04 1.64
C THR A 85 0.34 26.33 2.40
N SER A 86 1.33 27.14 2.03
CA SER A 86 1.57 28.45 2.65
C SER A 86 2.03 29.46 1.60
N ARG A 87 2.21 30.71 2.00
CA ARG A 87 2.77 31.79 1.19
C ARG A 87 4.09 32.26 1.78
N ASP A 88 5.05 32.54 0.91
CA ASP A 88 6.28 33.24 1.31
C ASP A 88 6.06 34.76 1.41
N SER A 89 7.11 35.50 1.79
CA SER A 89 7.09 36.96 1.89
C SER A 89 6.91 37.70 0.56
N ASN A 90 7.11 37.03 -0.58
CA ASN A 90 6.91 37.53 -1.93
C ASN A 90 5.58 37.08 -2.55
N ASN A 91 4.69 36.50 -1.73
CA ASN A 91 3.41 35.90 -2.11
C ASN A 91 3.53 34.67 -3.04
N GLY A 92 4.72 34.06 -3.14
CA GLY A 92 4.93 32.78 -3.80
C GLY A 92 4.29 31.64 -3.02
N LEU A 93 3.71 30.68 -3.75
CA LEU A 93 3.06 29.51 -3.17
C LEU A 93 4.09 28.48 -2.74
N ILE A 94 4.03 28.07 -1.46
CA ILE A 94 4.81 26.97 -0.88
C ILE A 94 3.87 25.78 -0.70
N VAL A 95 4.25 24.63 -1.26
CA VAL A 95 3.53 23.37 -1.13
C VAL A 95 4.39 22.38 -0.33
N MET A 96 3.90 21.91 0.80
CA MET A 96 4.59 20.91 1.61
C MET A 96 4.16 19.51 1.15
N VAL A 97 5.10 18.77 0.61
CA VAL A 97 4.88 17.43 0.04
C VAL A 97 5.62 16.40 0.88
N ALA A 98 4.94 15.35 1.31
CA ALA A 98 5.54 14.20 1.95
C ALA A 98 5.52 12.97 1.06
N ASN A 99 6.61 12.21 1.08
CA ASN A 99 6.62 10.84 0.57
C ASN A 99 6.04 9.91 1.65
N THR A 100 4.77 9.53 1.48
CA THR A 100 4.09 8.57 2.36
C THR A 100 4.31 7.11 1.93
N GLY A 101 4.92 6.89 0.76
CA GLY A 101 5.28 5.58 0.24
C GLY A 101 6.52 4.97 0.90
N LYS A 102 6.83 3.72 0.54
CA LYS A 102 8.03 2.99 1.00
C LYS A 102 9.26 3.22 0.13
N LEU A 103 9.08 3.60 -1.13
CA LEU A 103 10.18 3.86 -2.06
C LEU A 103 10.41 5.34 -2.28
N ASP A 104 11.64 5.65 -2.69
CA ASP A 104 12.08 7.00 -2.95
C ASP A 104 11.43 7.60 -4.20
N ILE A 105 11.15 8.91 -4.16
CA ILE A 105 10.41 9.62 -5.21
C ILE A 105 11.28 10.73 -5.81
N THR A 106 11.26 10.86 -7.13
CA THR A 106 12.03 11.87 -7.88
C THR A 106 11.14 12.61 -8.88
N GLY A 107 11.61 13.80 -9.30
CA GLY A 107 10.97 14.58 -10.36
C GLY A 107 9.56 15.02 -10.01
N LEU A 108 9.41 15.70 -8.87
CA LEU A 108 8.12 16.29 -8.49
C LEU A 108 7.85 17.51 -9.37
N ASN A 109 6.69 17.52 -10.02
CA ASN A 109 6.14 18.63 -10.76
C ASN A 109 4.89 19.13 -10.03
N VAL A 110 4.71 20.46 -10.02
CA VAL A 110 3.55 21.10 -9.41
C VAL A 110 2.71 21.73 -10.51
N THR A 111 1.40 21.53 -10.43
CA THR A 111 0.41 22.19 -11.27
C THR A 111 -0.61 22.86 -10.36
N VAL A 112 -0.98 24.10 -10.68
CA VAL A 112 -1.95 24.90 -9.93
C VAL A 112 -3.08 25.24 -10.90
N ASP A 113 -4.31 24.88 -10.56
CA ASP A 113 -5.48 25.07 -11.43
C ASP A 113 -5.25 24.59 -12.89
N ASN A 114 -4.68 23.37 -13.02
CA ASN A 114 -4.26 22.75 -14.28
C ASN A 114 -3.15 23.47 -15.08
N GLN A 115 -2.48 24.47 -14.49
CA GLN A 115 -1.33 25.14 -15.11
C GLN A 115 -0.04 24.66 -14.45
N THR A 116 0.95 24.26 -15.26
CA THR A 116 2.27 23.89 -14.75
C THR A 116 3.00 25.13 -14.25
N VAL A 117 3.48 25.06 -13.01
CA VAL A 117 4.20 26.16 -12.35
C VAL A 117 5.66 25.79 -12.15
N ASN A 118 6.55 26.78 -12.11
CA ASN A 118 7.97 26.52 -11.91
C ASN A 118 8.28 26.41 -10.43
N VAL A 119 8.97 25.34 -10.04
CA VAL A 119 9.55 25.22 -8.70
C VAL A 119 10.88 25.97 -8.67
N ILE A 120 10.96 27.00 -7.84
CA ILE A 120 12.08 27.94 -7.78
C ILE A 120 13.21 27.39 -6.91
N ASN A 121 12.87 26.67 -5.84
CA ASN A 121 13.86 26.17 -4.90
C ASN A 121 14.53 24.88 -5.38
N GLN A 122 15.81 24.72 -5.02
CA GLN A 122 16.51 23.46 -5.23
C GLN A 122 16.03 22.43 -4.21
N VAL A 123 15.42 21.37 -4.72
CA VAL A 123 14.95 20.23 -3.91
C VAL A 123 16.02 19.15 -3.94
N SER A 124 16.44 18.68 -2.76
CA SER A 124 17.34 17.53 -2.66
C SER A 124 16.57 16.26 -3.02
N TYR A 125 16.94 15.65 -4.15
CA TYR A 125 16.40 14.37 -4.60
C TYR A 125 17.40 13.24 -4.35
N PRO A 126 16.92 12.00 -4.15
CA PRO A 126 15.51 11.60 -4.12
C PRO A 126 14.84 11.85 -2.76
N LEU A 127 13.52 12.08 -2.76
CA LEU A 127 12.75 12.25 -1.54
C LEU A 127 12.51 10.87 -0.90
N LYS A 128 13.17 10.59 0.22
CA LYS A 128 13.10 9.28 0.87
C LYS A 128 11.75 9.04 1.54
N SER A 129 11.44 7.78 1.81
CA SER A 129 10.23 7.40 2.56
C SER A 129 10.11 8.21 3.87
N LYS A 130 8.91 8.74 4.13
CA LYS A 130 8.53 9.59 5.28
C LYS A 130 9.22 10.95 5.32
N GLN A 131 9.98 11.35 4.31
CA GLN A 131 10.52 12.70 4.24
C GLN A 131 9.49 13.67 3.69
N THR A 132 9.56 14.89 4.21
CA THR A 132 8.76 16.04 3.75
C THR A 132 9.69 17.05 3.12
N VAL A 133 9.22 17.69 2.06
CA VAL A 133 9.92 18.80 1.40
C VAL A 133 8.95 19.93 1.09
N ALA A 134 9.44 21.16 1.19
CA ALA A 134 8.71 22.34 0.75
C ALA A 134 9.09 22.64 -0.70
N LEU A 135 8.10 22.71 -1.59
CA LEU A 135 8.24 23.15 -2.97
C LEU A 135 7.76 24.59 -3.05
N GLN A 136 8.67 25.51 -3.33
CA GLN A 136 8.35 26.92 -3.52
C GLN A 136 8.16 27.18 -5.01
N THR A 137 7.05 27.80 -5.38
CA THR A 137 6.66 28.00 -6.78
C THR A 137 6.56 29.48 -7.14
N ASP A 138 6.58 29.79 -8.43
CA ASP A 138 6.39 31.14 -8.96
C ASP A 138 4.93 31.62 -9.00
N TRP A 139 3.99 30.81 -8.52
CA TRP A 139 2.57 31.14 -8.51
C TRP A 139 2.21 32.19 -7.45
N LYS A 140 1.66 33.33 -7.88
CA LYS A 140 1.32 34.47 -7.01
C LYS A 140 -0.19 34.71 -6.82
N SER A 141 -1.02 34.17 -7.71
CA SER A 141 -2.47 34.34 -7.65
C SER A 141 -3.10 33.40 -6.63
N ASN A 142 -4.37 33.64 -6.26
CA ASN A 142 -5.18 32.65 -5.55
C ASN A 142 -5.28 31.35 -6.38
N TYR A 143 -5.58 30.23 -5.71
CA TYR A 143 -5.72 28.92 -6.35
C TYR A 143 -6.95 28.20 -5.80
N THR A 144 -7.46 27.26 -6.57
CA THR A 144 -8.56 26.36 -6.18
C THR A 144 -8.09 24.92 -6.03
N SER A 145 -7.00 24.55 -6.69
CA SER A 145 -6.46 23.20 -6.63
C SER A 145 -4.97 23.19 -6.94
N ILE A 146 -4.25 22.32 -6.25
CA ILE A 146 -2.83 22.07 -6.46
C ILE A 146 -2.64 20.59 -6.70
N THR A 147 -2.15 20.23 -7.87
CA THR A 147 -1.78 18.85 -8.17
C THR A 147 -0.27 18.70 -8.20
N VAL A 148 0.24 17.87 -7.29
CA VAL A 148 1.64 17.45 -7.28
C VAL A 148 1.74 16.10 -7.97
N SER A 149 2.70 15.95 -8.88
CA SER A 149 2.90 14.73 -9.64
C SER A 149 4.37 14.33 -9.68
N SER A 150 4.61 13.03 -9.71
CA SER A 150 5.88 12.40 -10.08
C SER A 150 5.54 11.38 -11.17
N GLY A 151 6.51 10.97 -11.99
CA GLY A 151 6.29 9.97 -13.05
C GLY A 151 5.68 8.63 -12.58
N LYS A 152 5.56 8.40 -11.26
CA LYS A 152 4.94 7.22 -10.66
C LYS A 152 3.63 7.47 -9.91
N THR A 153 3.35 8.67 -9.42
CA THR A 153 2.18 8.97 -8.55
C THR A 153 1.78 10.44 -8.64
N SER A 154 0.53 10.77 -8.34
CA SER A 154 0.03 12.14 -8.31
C SER A 154 -1.04 12.32 -7.24
N VAL A 155 -1.08 13.49 -6.61
CA VAL A 155 -2.08 13.87 -5.61
C VAL A 155 -2.59 15.27 -5.89
N THR A 156 -3.88 15.50 -5.68
CA THR A 156 -4.55 16.79 -5.83
C THR A 156 -5.04 17.26 -4.47
N TYR A 157 -4.63 18.47 -4.09
CA TYR A 157 -5.04 19.18 -2.89
C TYR A 157 -6.01 20.31 -3.28
N PRO A 158 -7.22 20.37 -2.72
CA PRO A 158 -8.20 21.42 -3.00
C PRO A 158 -7.90 22.75 -2.28
#